data_AF-A0A7V8VPF7-F1
#
_entry.id   AF-A0A7V8VPF7-F1
#
_cell.length_a   1.000
_cell.length_b   1.000
_cell.length_c   1.000
_cell.angle_alpha   90.00
_cell.angle_beta   90.00
_cell.angle_gamma   90.00
#
_symmetry.space_group_name_H-M   'P 1'
#
loop_
_entity.id
_entity.type
_entity.pdbx_description
1 polymer ?
#
loop_
_entity_poly.entity_id
_entity_poly.type
_entity_poly.pdbx_seq_one_letter_code
_entity_poly.pdbx_strand_id
1 'polypeptide(L)' 'MDNAEIKRLLQSFRKDTQDSHDPIFREALQRLENDPALAAWFRAEQEFDAVMITTFRDVPIGLGNGASGPEPR' A
#
# COMPACT_ATOMS: atom_id res chain seq x y z
N MET A 1 7.66 -16.62 11.00
CA MET A 1 7.36 -16.03 9.69
C MET A 1 8.54 -16.24 8.76
N ASP A 2 8.33 -16.82 7.57
CA ASP A 2 9.38 -17.06 6.57
C ASP A 2 9.56 -15.85 5.63
N ASN A 3 10.72 -15.75 4.96
CA ASN A 3 11.01 -14.65 4.03
C ASN A 3 9.94 -14.51 2.93
N ALA A 4 9.33 -15.61 2.47
CA ALA A 4 8.25 -15.58 1.48
C ALA A 4 6.95 -14.96 2.03
N GLU A 5 6.66 -15.23 3.30
CA GLU A 5 5.49 -14.72 4.00
C GLU A 5 5.65 -13.22 4.29
N ILE A 6 6.86 -12.81 4.68
CA ILE A 6 7.23 -11.40 4.87
C ILE A 6 7.06 -10.62 3.57
N LYS A 7 7.52 -11.16 2.44
CA LYS A 7 7.33 -10.52 1.14
C LYS A 7 5.85 -10.32 0.83
N ARG A 8 5.01 -11.36 0.97
CA ARG A 8 3.57 -11.24 0.74
C ARG A 8 2.90 -10.21 1.64
N LEU A 9 3.29 -10.18 2.91
CA LEU A 9 2.78 -9.22 3.87
C LEU A 9 3.15 -7.79 3.45
N LEU A 10 4.44 -7.55 3.19
CA LEU A 10 4.98 -6.25 2.79
C LEU A 10 4.44 -5.77 1.42
N GLN A 11 4.10 -6.68 0.50
CA GLN A 11 3.40 -6.33 -0.75
C GLN A 11 1.98 -5.82 -0.51
N SER A 12 1.34 -6.27 0.58
CA SER A 12 0.03 -5.77 1.00
C SER A 12 0.15 -4.55 1.93
N PHE A 13 1.37 -4.18 2.34
CA PHE A 13 1.59 -3.02 3.19
C PHE A 13 1.30 -1.74 2.41
N ARG A 14 0.23 -1.05 2.79
CA ARG A 14 -0.10 0.26 2.24
C ARG A 14 0.22 1.34 3.25
N LYS A 15 1.09 2.26 2.83
CA LYS A 15 1.50 3.43 3.60
C LYS A 15 0.36 4.45 3.65
N ASP A 16 -0.66 4.13 4.44
CA ASP A 16 -1.72 5.01 4.97
C ASP A 16 -2.82 4.19 5.70
N THR A 17 -2.65 2.87 5.84
CA THR A 17 -3.69 1.96 6.33
C THR A 17 -3.39 1.47 7.75
N GLN A 18 -4.45 1.02 8.44
CA GLN A 18 -4.45 0.47 9.80
C GLN A 18 -3.41 -0.66 10.00
N ASP A 19 -2.96 -1.27 8.91
CA ASP A 19 -1.86 -2.24 8.82
C ASP A 19 -0.54 -1.77 9.47
N SER A 20 -0.30 -0.46 9.57
CA SER A 20 0.88 0.07 10.29
C SER A 20 0.89 -0.25 11.79
N HIS A 21 -0.26 -0.63 12.36
CA HIS A 21 -0.40 -0.99 13.76
C HIS A 21 -0.38 -2.51 13.99
N ASP A 22 -0.34 -3.33 12.94
CA ASP A 22 -0.35 -4.79 13.13
C ASP A 22 1.03 -5.28 13.61
N PRO A 23 1.08 -6.09 14.68
CA PRO A 23 2.34 -6.66 15.17
C PRO A 23 3.06 -7.51 14.11
N ILE A 24 2.32 -8.10 13.16
CA ILE A 24 2.89 -8.90 12.07
C ILE A 24 3.74 -8.03 11.13
N PHE A 25 3.35 -6.78 10.87
CA PHE A 25 4.18 -5.85 10.09
C PHE A 25 5.43 -5.41 10.85
N ARG A 26 5.36 -5.26 12.18
CA ARG A 26 6.56 -4.97 12.99
C ARG A 26 7.59 -6.10 12.92
N GLU A 27 7.14 -7.35 13.02
CA GLU A 27 8.03 -8.51 12.90
C GLU A 27 8.68 -8.58 11.50
N ALA A 28 7.90 -8.29 10.44
CA ALA A 28 8.41 -8.19 9.08
C ALA A 28 9.46 -7.08 8.91
N LEU A 29 9.24 -5.89 9.51
CA LEU A 29 10.20 -4.77 9.52
C LEU A 29 11.49 -5.14 10.27
N GLN A 30 11.40 -5.84 11.39
CA GLN A 30 12.59 -6.32 12.10
C GLN A 30 13.40 -7.31 11.26
N ARG A 31 12.74 -8.12 10.42
CA ARG A 31 13.45 -9.00 9.50
C ARG A 31 14.18 -8.24 8.40
N LEU A 32 13.61 -7.15 7.90
CA LEU A 32 14.27 -6.25 6.94
C LEU A 32 15.58 -5.67 7.53
N GLU A 33 15.62 -5.36 8.82
CA GLU A 33 16.85 -4.89 9.49
C GLU A 33 17.94 -5.98 9.55
N ASN A 34 17.55 -7.24 9.63
CA ASN A 34 18.46 -8.37 9.70
C ASN A 34 18.85 -8.94 8.32
N ASP A 35 18.07 -8.65 7.27
CA ASP A 35 18.26 -9.17 5.92
C ASP A 35 18.33 -8.03 4.89
N PRO A 36 19.54 -7.60 4.49
CA PRO A 36 19.72 -6.49 3.56
C PRO A 36 19.19 -6.78 2.15
N ALA A 37 19.11 -8.05 1.75
CA ALA A 37 18.55 -8.42 0.44
C ALA A 37 17.03 -8.22 0.43
N LEU A 38 16.38 -8.56 1.55
CA LEU A 38 14.96 -8.29 1.75
C LEU A 38 14.68 -6.78 1.83
N ALA A 39 15.56 -6.02 2.50
CA ALA A 39 15.45 -4.56 2.59
C ALA A 39 15.53 -3.87 1.22
N ALA A 40 16.47 -4.30 0.37
CA ALA A 40 16.62 -3.79 -0.98
C ALA A 40 15.36 -4.08 -1.83
N TRP A 41 14.81 -5.28 -1.71
CA TRP A 41 13.57 -5.65 -2.39
C TRP A 41 12.38 -4.80 -1.93
N PHE A 42 12.20 -4.59 -0.63
CA PHE A 42 11.07 -3.81 -0.10
C PHE A 42 11.15 -2.33 -0.51
N ARG A 43 12.36 -1.77 -0.60
CA ARG A 43 12.56 -0.42 -1.11
C ARG A 43 12.12 -0.29 -2.58
N ALA A 44 12.48 -1.26 -3.42
CA ALA A 44 12.06 -1.29 -4.82
C ALA A 44 10.52 -1.39 -4.96
N GLU A 45 9.86 -2.20 -4.12
CA GLU A 45 8.38 -2.28 -4.11
C GLU A 45 7.74 -0.94 -3.70
N GLN A 46 8.28 -0.24 -2.70
CA GLN A 46 7.77 1.08 -2.29
C GLN A 46 7.96 2.15 -3.37
N GLU A 47 9.08 2.12 -4.09
CA GLU A 47 9.32 3.02 -5.22
C GLU A 47 8.32 2.78 -6.35
N PHE A 48 7.99 1.51 -6.63
CA PHE A 48 6.96 1.14 -7.60
C PHE A 48 5.56 1.62 -7.16
N ASP A 49 5.19 1.40 -5.90
CA ASP A 49 3.90 1.86 -5.35
C ASP A 49 3.75 3.39 -5.42
N ALA A 50 4.83 4.14 -5.11
CA ALA A 50 4.83 5.60 -5.21
C ALA A 50 4.62 6.10 -6.66
N VAL A 51 5.20 5.43 -7.65
CA VAL A 51 4.99 5.75 -9.08
C VAL A 51 3.55 5.44 -9.50
N MET A 52 2.98 4.35 -9.02
CA MET A 52 1.60 3.94 -9.31
C MET A 52 0.58 4.93 -8.72
N ILE A 53 0.76 5.37 -7.47
CA ILE A 53 -0.11 6.40 -6.83
C ILE A 53 -0.06 7.72 -7.61
N THR A 54 1.12 8.11 -8.10
CA THR A 54 1.29 9.36 -8.87
C THR A 54 0.58 9.29 -10.22
N THR A 55 0.59 8.13 -10.86
CA THR A 55 -0.10 7.90 -12.15
C THR A 55 -1.63 7.81 -11.98
N PHE A 56 -2.10 7.26 -10.84
CA PHE A 56 -3.54 7.09 -10.61
C PHE A 56 -4.26 8.35 -10.11
N ARG A 57 -3.54 9.38 -9.64
CA ARG A 57 -4.12 10.68 -9.28
C ARG A 57 -4.70 11.43 -10.50
N ASP A 58 -4.26 11.09 -11.71
CA ASP A 58 -4.73 11.69 -12.96
C ASP A 58 -5.86 10.91 -13.63
N VAL A 59 -6.25 9.75 -13.08
CA VAL A 59 -7.42 9.02 -13.57
C VAL A 59 -8.65 9.56 -12.84
N PRO A 60 -9.53 10.34 -13.50
CA PRO A 60 -10.82 10.66 -12.91
C PRO A 60 -11.54 9.33 -12.73
N ILE A 61 -11.61 8.88 -11.47
CA ILE A 61 -12.54 7.83 -11.08
C ILE A 61 -13.90 8.45 -11.36
N GLY A 62 -14.47 8.13 -12.52
CA GLY A 62 -15.82 8.47 -12.88
C GLY A 62 -16.75 7.78 -11.91
N LEU A 63 -16.91 8.36 -10.72
CA LEU A 63 -18.07 8.16 -9.88
C LEU A 63 -19.25 8.38 -10.80
N GLY A 64 -19.91 7.28 -11.17
CA GLY A 64 -21.15 7.32 -11.92
C GLY A 64 -22.04 8.35 -11.24
N ASN A 65 -22.37 9.38 -12.01
CA ASN A 65 -23.32 10.41 -11.67
C ASN A 65 -24.62 9.74 -11.19
N GLY A 66 -24.74 9.58 -9.88
CA GLY A 66 -26.01 9.33 -9.21
C GLY A 66 -26.80 10.62 -9.31
N ALA A 67 -27.71 10.66 -10.28
CA ALA A 67 -28.76 11.64 -10.35
C ALA A 67 -29.54 11.68 -9.03
N SER A 68 -29.29 12.69 -8.20
CA SER A 68 -30.27 13.18 -7.23
C SER A 68 -30.54 14.63 -7.59
N GLY A 69 -31.74 14.84 -8.13
CA GLY A 69 -32.15 16.06 -8.80
C GLY A 69 -32.22 17.29 -7.90
N PRO A 70 -32.36 18.48 -8.51
CA PRO A 70 -32.61 19.69 -7.75
C PRO A 70 -34.01 19.62 -7.15
N GLU A 71 -34.11 19.53 -5.82
CA GLU A 71 -35.36 19.79 -5.09
C GLU A 71 -35.69 21.30 -5.24
N PRO A 72 -36.83 21.68 -5.83
CA PRO A 72 -37.25 23.06 -5.86
C PRO A 72 -38.06 23.41 -4.61
N ARG A 73 -37.53 24.38 -3.86
CA ARG A 73 -38.14 25.32 -2.89
C ARG A 73 -39.35 24.88 -2.05
#